data_AF-A0A2D4VFV3-F1
#
_entry.id   AF-A0A2D4VFV3-F1
#
_cell.length_a   1.000
_cell.length_b   1.000
_cell.length_c   1.000
_cell.angle_alpha   90.00
_cell.angle_beta   90.00
_cell.angle_gamma   90.00
#
_symmetry.space_group_name_H-M   'P 1'
#
loop_
_entity.id
_entity.type
_entity.pdbx_description
1 polymer ?
#
loop_
_entity_poly.entity_id
_entity_poly.type
_entity_poly.pdbx_seq_one_letter_code
_entity_poly.pdbx_strand_id
1 'polypeptide(L)'
;MFTFILDGFARRTRTAAVLAALATYLGLAFHTQPPDDVLEGLFILMPTLEVGFIAGLFALAFDEEAYPLPIAAARFLTWLGVVLAMIWLTNLLARASVDAYVRLGAPPIYEAPL
;
A
#
# COMPACT_ATOMS: atom_id res chain seq x y z
N MET A 1 -14.58 -12.04 24.42
CA MET A 1 -13.65 -11.10 23.74
C MET A 1 -12.93 -11.76 22.57
N PHE A 2 -12.28 -12.92 22.76
CA PHE A 2 -11.55 -13.64 21.70
C PHE A 2 -12.43 -14.05 20.49
N THR A 3 -13.61 -14.62 20.73
CA THR A 3 -14.57 -14.99 19.67
C THR A 3 -15.08 -13.78 18.88
N PHE A 4 -15.33 -12.65 19.54
CA PHE A 4 -15.73 -11.40 18.89
C PHE A 4 -14.65 -10.86 17.95
N ILE A 5 -13.36 -10.97 18.33
CA ILE A 5 -12.23 -10.54 17.50
C ILE A 5 -12.09 -11.45 16.26
N LEU A 6 -12.23 -12.76 16.43
CA LEU A 6 -12.18 -13.72 15.32
C LEU A 6 -13.33 -13.55 14.34
N ASP A 7 -14.55 -13.31 14.82
CA ASP A 7 -15.71 -13.02 13.98
C ASP A 7 -15.56 -11.68 13.23
N GLY A 8 -15.00 -10.67 13.89
CA GLY A 8 -14.67 -9.39 13.26
C GLY A 8 -13.64 -9.56 12.14
N PHE A 9 -12.58 -10.34 12.40
CA PHE A 9 -11.55 -10.67 11.41
C PHE A 9 -12.10 -11.46 10.22
N ALA A 10 -12.95 -12.47 10.48
CA ALA A 10 -13.56 -13.31 9.45
C ALA A 10 -14.47 -12.55 8.49
N ARG A 11 -15.02 -11.40 8.93
CA ARG A 11 -15.83 -10.49 8.10
C ARG A 11 -15.00 -9.40 7.43
N ARG A 12 -13.99 -8.85 8.11
CA ARG A 12 -13.21 -7.67 7.69
C ARG A 12 -11.79 -8.02 7.27
N THR A 13 -11.66 -9.13 6.56
CA THR A 13 -10.37 -9.74 6.25
C THR A 13 -9.52 -8.84 5.35
N ARG A 14 -10.10 -8.21 4.32
CA ARG A 14 -9.36 -7.32 3.43
C ARG A 14 -9.00 -6.02 4.14
N THR A 15 -9.94 -5.49 4.91
CA THR A 15 -9.72 -4.26 5.68
C THR A 15 -8.54 -4.44 6.64
N ALA A 16 -8.50 -5.57 7.36
CA ALA A 16 -7.38 -5.92 8.22
C ALA A 16 -6.06 -6.05 7.43
N ALA A 17 -6.11 -6.66 6.25
CA ALA A 17 -4.93 -6.81 5.39
C ALA A 17 -4.41 -5.46 4.85
N VAL A 18 -5.28 -4.50 4.52
CA VAL A 18 -4.85 -3.14 4.13
C VAL A 18 -4.10 -2.44 5.27
N LEU A 19 -4.66 -2.48 6.48
CA LEU A 19 -4.03 -1.87 7.65
C LEU A 19 -2.69 -2.54 7.98
N ALA A 20 -2.64 -3.87 7.91
CA ALA A 20 -1.41 -4.64 8.10
C ALA A 20 -0.37 -4.31 7.02
N ALA A 21 -0.77 -4.17 5.76
CA ALA A 21 0.12 -3.79 4.66
C ALA A 21 0.73 -2.41 4.88
N LEU A 22 -0.10 -1.41 5.25
CA LEU A 22 0.35 -0.05 5.54
C LEU A 22 1.37 -0.04 6.68
N ALA A 23 1.03 -0.65 7.81
CA ALA A 23 1.91 -0.70 8.97
C ALA A 23 3.23 -1.42 8.66
N THR A 24 3.16 -2.55 7.94
CA THR A 24 4.34 -3.34 7.55
C THR A 24 5.24 -2.56 6.60
N TYR A 25 4.66 -1.95 5.57
CA TYR A 25 5.44 -1.20 4.59
C TYR A 25 6.10 0.03 5.22
N LEU A 26 5.35 0.83 5.98
CA LEU A 26 5.90 2.02 6.63
C LEU A 26 6.98 1.67 7.67
N GLY A 27 6.73 0.62 8.46
CA GLY A 27 7.72 0.11 9.42
C GLY A 27 9.00 -0.33 8.72
N LEU A 28 8.90 -1.05 7.60
CA LEU A 28 10.06 -1.50 6.83
C LEU A 28 10.77 -0.34 6.14
N ALA A 29 10.02 0.56 5.50
CA ALA A 29 10.58 1.70 4.77
C ALA A 29 11.38 2.62 5.71
N PHE A 30 10.81 3.01 6.84
CA PHE A 30 11.49 3.87 7.82
C PHE A 30 12.61 3.16 8.58
N HIS A 31 12.58 1.83 8.69
CA HIS A 31 13.69 1.09 9.29
C HIS A 31 14.87 0.94 8.33
N THR A 32 14.61 0.65 7.06
CA THR A 32 15.65 0.34 6.07
C THR A 32 16.28 1.58 5.46
N GLN A 33 15.48 2.64 5.25
CA GLN A 33 15.91 3.91 4.69
C GLN A 33 15.14 5.03 5.42
N PRO A 34 15.57 5.40 6.64
CA PRO A 34 14.94 6.50 7.35
C PRO A 34 15.10 7.79 6.51
N PRO A 35 14.03 8.58 6.34
CA PRO A 35 14.08 9.79 5.54
C PRO A 35 14.95 10.85 6.22
N ASP A 36 15.78 11.54 5.45
CA ASP A 36 16.65 12.59 5.94
C ASP A 36 15.86 13.87 6.28
N ASP A 37 14.77 14.11 5.55
CA ASP A 37 13.88 15.24 5.77
C ASP A 37 12.39 14.91 5.63
N VAL A 38 11.54 15.89 5.94
CA VAL A 38 10.07 15.75 5.88
C VAL A 38 9.59 15.47 4.45
N LEU A 39 10.27 16.01 3.44
CA LEU A 39 9.87 15.93 2.05
C LEU A 39 10.14 14.52 1.50
N GLU A 40 11.26 13.91 1.84
CA GLU A 40 11.56 12.51 1.57
C GLU A 40 10.57 11.57 2.29
N GLY A 41 10.21 11.91 3.54
CA GLY A 41 9.15 11.22 4.27
C GLY A 41 7.80 11.27 3.54
N LEU A 42 7.43 12.44 2.99
CA LEU A 42 6.19 12.60 2.21
C LEU A 42 6.21 11.80 0.90
N PHE A 43 7.37 11.66 0.25
CA PHE A 43 7.51 10.81 -0.94
C PHE A 43 7.24 9.32 -0.67
N ILE A 44 7.43 8.86 0.56
CA ILE A 44 7.09 7.50 0.98
C ILE A 44 5.63 7.45 1.44
N LEU A 45 5.20 8.41 2.24
CA LEU A 45 3.88 8.41 2.87
C LEU A 45 2.74 8.61 1.86
N MET A 46 2.86 9.57 0.93
CA MET A 46 1.76 9.91 0.02
C MET A 46 1.37 8.74 -0.89
N PRO A 47 2.30 8.10 -1.65
CA PRO A 47 1.94 6.96 -2.48
C PRO A 47 1.39 5.79 -1.67
N THR A 48 1.92 5.59 -0.47
CA THR A 48 1.47 4.54 0.45
C THR A 48 0.03 4.78 0.90
N LEU A 49 -0.31 6.02 1.27
CA LEU A 49 -1.67 6.41 1.66
C LEU A 49 -2.65 6.37 0.49
N GLU A 50 -2.24 6.75 -0.71
CA GLU A 50 -3.08 6.66 -1.92
C GLU A 50 -3.47 5.22 -2.23
N VAL A 51 -2.50 4.31 -2.27
CA VAL A 51 -2.75 2.88 -2.47
C VAL A 51 -3.60 2.32 -1.33
N GLY A 52 -3.28 2.68 -0.08
CA GLY A 52 -4.04 2.27 1.09
C GLY A 52 -5.49 2.74 1.06
N PHE A 53 -5.73 3.98 0.64
CA PHE A 53 -7.07 4.55 0.52
C PHE A 53 -7.89 3.81 -0.55
N ILE A 54 -7.34 3.63 -1.74
CA ILE A 54 -8.02 2.91 -2.83
C ILE A 54 -8.29 1.46 -2.40
N ALA A 55 -7.28 0.75 -1.92
CA ALA A 55 -7.43 -0.63 -1.44
C ALA A 55 -8.42 -0.72 -0.26
N GLY A 56 -8.48 0.30 0.59
CA GLY A 56 -9.45 0.43 1.67
C GLY A 56 -10.88 0.57 1.18
N LEU A 57 -11.13 1.38 0.14
CA LEU A 57 -12.45 1.48 -0.49
C LEU A 57 -12.89 0.14 -1.08
N PHE A 58 -11.99 -0.57 -1.77
CA PHE A 58 -12.26 -1.92 -2.25
C PHE A 58 -12.53 -2.89 -1.09
N ALA A 59 -11.73 -2.84 -0.02
CA ALA A 59 -11.95 -3.68 1.14
C ALA A 59 -13.34 -3.44 1.75
N LEU A 60 -13.74 -2.17 1.94
CA LEU A 60 -15.04 -1.81 2.49
C LEU A 60 -16.21 -2.25 1.60
N ALA A 61 -16.06 -2.19 0.28
CA ALA A 61 -17.10 -2.58 -0.66
C ALA A 61 -17.30 -4.10 -0.78
N PHE A 62 -16.32 -4.92 -0.38
CA PHE A 62 -16.35 -6.37 -0.59
C PHE A 62 -16.21 -7.21 0.70
N ASP A 63 -16.07 -6.58 1.87
CA ASP A 63 -16.03 -7.22 3.19
C ASP A 63 -17.43 -7.28 3.82
N GLU A 64 -18.34 -8.07 3.22
CA GLU A 64 -19.73 -8.22 3.68
C GLU A 64 -20.01 -9.57 4.35
N GLU A 65 -19.36 -10.64 3.86
CA GLU A 65 -19.62 -12.02 4.31
C GLU A 65 -18.54 -12.54 5.26
N ALA A 66 -18.97 -13.29 6.28
CA ALA A 66 -18.06 -14.01 7.16
C ALA A 66 -17.58 -15.30 6.47
N TYR A 67 -16.27 -15.46 6.34
CA TYR A 67 -15.69 -16.70 5.82
C TYR A 67 -15.28 -17.66 6.94
N PRO A 68 -15.26 -18.98 6.69
CA PRO A 68 -14.57 -19.93 7.55
C PRO A 68 -13.12 -19.49 7.79
N LEU A 69 -12.62 -19.62 9.03
CA LEU A 69 -11.31 -19.12 9.45
C LEU A 69 -10.14 -19.46 8.50
N PRO A 70 -10.00 -20.68 7.97
CA PRO A 70 -8.91 -20.99 7.01
C PRO A 70 -9.01 -20.18 5.71
N ILE A 71 -10.24 -19.96 5.22
CA ILE A 71 -10.50 -19.17 4.01
C ILE A 71 -10.26 -17.69 4.28
N ALA A 72 -10.69 -17.18 5.45
CA ALA A 72 -10.39 -15.82 5.88
C ALA A 72 -8.86 -15.60 5.98
N ALA A 73 -8.11 -16.52 6.59
CA ALA A 73 -6.66 -16.41 6.67
C ALA A 73 -5.98 -16.39 5.30
N ALA A 74 -6.38 -17.28 4.37
CA ALA A 74 -5.85 -17.29 3.01
C ALA A 74 -6.14 -15.97 2.27
N ARG A 75 -7.37 -15.45 2.38
CA ARG A 75 -7.75 -14.17 1.76
C ARG A 75 -7.01 -12.99 2.36
N PHE A 76 -6.78 -13.01 3.67
CA PHE A 76 -5.97 -12.01 4.36
C PHE A 76 -4.56 -11.98 3.77
N LEU A 77 -3.89 -13.14 3.70
CA LEU A 77 -2.52 -13.22 3.18
C LEU A 77 -2.43 -12.80 1.71
N THR A 78 -3.38 -13.24 0.88
CA THR A 78 -3.43 -12.84 -0.53
C THR A 78 -3.61 -11.33 -0.67
N TRP A 79 -4.55 -10.74 0.05
CA TRP A 79 -4.81 -9.30 -0.02
C TRP A 79 -3.64 -8.48 0.56
N LEU A 80 -3.05 -8.94 1.66
CA LEU A 80 -1.86 -8.36 2.26
C LEU A 80 -0.72 -8.29 1.23
N GLY A 81 -0.44 -9.41 0.55
CA GLY A 81 0.58 -9.49 -0.49
C GLY A 81 0.31 -8.55 -1.67
N VAL A 82 -0.93 -8.51 -2.15
CA VAL A 82 -1.33 -7.61 -3.26
C VAL A 82 -1.16 -6.15 -2.87
N VAL A 83 -1.65 -5.73 -1.70
CA VAL A 83 -1.55 -4.33 -1.26
C VAL A 83 -0.09 -3.94 -1.02
N LEU A 84 0.71 -4.82 -0.38
CA LEU A 84 2.14 -4.58 -0.21
C LEU A 84 2.88 -4.42 -1.53
N ALA A 85 2.59 -5.30 -2.50
CA ALA A 85 3.20 -5.21 -3.82
C ALA A 85 2.82 -3.91 -4.53
N MET A 86 1.56 -3.49 -4.44
CA MET A 86 1.10 -2.23 -5.03
C MET A 86 1.76 -1.02 -4.37
N ILE A 87 1.83 -0.97 -3.03
CA ILE A 87 2.52 0.12 -2.31
C ILE A 87 3.98 0.17 -2.75
N TRP A 88 4.67 -0.97 -2.80
CA TRP A 88 6.07 -1.04 -3.19
C TRP A 88 6.30 -0.58 -4.63
N LEU A 89 5.49 -1.05 -5.59
CA LEU A 89 5.58 -0.64 -6.99
C LEU A 89 5.30 0.84 -7.17
N THR A 90 4.28 1.40 -6.54
CA THR A 90 3.96 2.83 -6.65
C THR A 90 5.08 3.70 -6.07
N ASN A 91 5.67 3.29 -4.95
CA ASN A 91 6.81 4.01 -4.37
C ASN A 91 8.06 3.93 -5.27
N LEU A 92 8.35 2.78 -5.87
CA LEU A 92 9.43 2.66 -6.85
C LEU A 92 9.21 3.55 -8.07
N LEU A 93 7.98 3.56 -8.59
CA LEU A 93 7.61 4.39 -9.72
C LEU A 93 7.74 5.88 -9.39
N ALA A 94 7.30 6.31 -8.20
CA ALA A 94 7.44 7.68 -7.74
C ALA A 94 8.91 8.10 -7.68
N ARG A 95 9.77 7.28 -7.07
CA ARG A 95 11.22 7.54 -6.99
C ARG A 95 11.89 7.58 -8.36
N ALA A 96 11.58 6.61 -9.22
CA ALA A 96 12.13 6.55 -10.58
C ALA A 96 11.68 7.75 -11.42
N SER A 97 10.42 8.18 -11.26
CA SER A 97 9.88 9.36 -11.94
C SER A 97 10.63 10.62 -11.52
N VAL A 98 10.83 10.83 -10.21
CA VAL A 98 11.59 11.98 -9.68
C VAL A 98 13.05 11.96 -10.17
N ASP A 99 13.73 10.82 -10.09
CA ASP A 99 15.12 10.70 -10.59
C ASP A 99 15.20 10.99 -12.10
N ALA A 100 14.22 10.53 -12.89
CA ALA A 100 14.12 10.86 -14.31
C ALA A 100 13.90 12.36 -14.54
N TYR A 101 13.01 13.01 -13.78
CA TYR A 101 12.80 14.47 -13.85
C TYR A 101 14.07 15.25 -13.54
N VAL A 102 14.81 14.86 -12.50
CA VAL A 102 16.06 15.51 -12.09
C VAL A 102 17.15 15.34 -13.15
N ARG A 103 17.27 14.14 -13.74
CA ARG A 103 18.29 13.84 -14.76
C ARG A 103 18.01 14.49 -16.11
N LEU A 104 16.75 14.57 -16.52
CA LEU A 104 16.37 15.02 -17.86
C LEU A 104 16.05 16.52 -17.92
N GLY A 105 15.86 17.20 -16.78
CA GLY A 105 15.56 18.64 -16.75
C GLY A 105 14.17 19.04 -17.30
N ALA A 106 13.49 18.14 -18.02
CA ALA A 106 12.09 18.19 -18.46
C ALA A 106 11.60 16.75 -18.77
N PRO A 107 10.28 16.46 -18.70
CA PRO A 107 9.79 15.14 -19.06
C PRO A 107 9.99 14.88 -20.57
N PRO A 108 10.36 13.66 -20.98
CA PRO A 108 10.74 13.34 -22.36
C PRO A 108 9.62 13.54 -23.41
N ILE A 109 8.40 13.85 -22.97
CA ILE A 109 7.29 14.28 -23.84
C ILE A 109 7.61 15.60 -24.56
N TYR A 110 8.49 16.45 -24.01
CA TYR A 110 8.85 17.74 -24.63
C TYR A 110 10.09 17.68 -25.55
N GLU A 111 10.71 16.50 -25.70
CA GLU A 111 11.87 16.32 -26.59
C GLU A 111 11.52 15.70 -27.96
N ALA A 112 10.23 15.43 -28.21
CA ALA A 112 9.79 15.01 -29.54
C ALA A 112 9.91 16.19 -30.53
N PRO A 113 10.65 16.05 -31.65
CA PRO A 113 10.71 17.09 -32.67
C PRO A 113 9.32 17.28 -33.29
N LEU A 114 8.82 18.52 -33.29
CA LEU A 114 7.73 18.97 -34.16
C LEU A 114 8.20 19.06 -35.62
#